data_AF-A0A924FQA8-F1
#
_entry.id   AF-A0A924FQA8-F1
#
_cell.length_a   1.000
_cell.length_b   1.000
_cell.length_c   1.000
_cell.angle_alpha   90.00
_cell.angle_beta   90.00
_cell.angle_gamma   90.00
#
_symmetry.space_group_name_H-M   'P 1'
#
loop_
_entity.id
_entity.type
_entity.pdbx_description
1 polymer ?
#
loop_
_entity_poly.entity_id
_entity_poly.type
_entity_poly.pdbx_seq_one_letter_code
_entity_poly.pdbx_strand_id
1 'polypeptide(L)' 'MADYLTDREGVWHFVRKVPLAYREHDRRGLVRQSTKIAVITDRHGRKAGRVAKGFNDDLETFWRGLASGDLAGAQERYDE' A
#
# COMPACT_ATOMS: atom_id res chain seq x y z
N MET A 1 -4.85 5.75 -14.64
CA MET A 1 -5.37 5.40 -13.30
C MET A 1 -4.17 5.13 -12.42
N ALA A 2 -4.21 5.43 -11.12
CA ALA A 2 -3.11 5.01 -10.25
C ALA A 2 -3.03 3.48 -10.32
N ASP A 3 -1.87 2.93 -10.71
CA ASP A 3 -1.66 1.50 -10.98
C ASP A 3 -2.08 0.58 -9.82
N TYR A 4 -2.21 1.16 -8.63
CA TYR A 4 -2.47 0.45 -7.38
C TYR A 4 -3.91 0.57 -6.88
N LEU A 5 -4.84 1.19 -7.62
CA LEU A 5 -6.23 1.36 -7.17
C LEU A 5 -7.16 0.30 -7.75
N THR A 6 -7.92 -0.34 -6.87
CA THR A 6 -9.01 -1.27 -7.23
C THR A 6 -10.30 -0.87 -6.54
N ASP A 7 -11.42 -0.90 -7.27
CA ASP A 7 -12.76 -0.83 -6.67
C ASP A 7 -13.07 -2.16 -6.00
N ARG A 8 -13.46 -2.11 -4.73
CA ARG A 8 -13.99 -3.26 -4.02
C ARG A 8 -15.14 -2.83 -3.13
N GLU A 9 -16.31 -3.42 -3.38
CA GLU A 9 -17.53 -3.21 -2.59
C GLU A 9 -17.89 -1.70 -2.49
N GLY A 10 -17.63 -0.95 -3.57
CA GLY A 10 -17.91 0.48 -3.63
C GLY A 10 -16.92 1.34 -2.87
N VAL A 11 -15.77 0.79 -2.45
CA VAL A 11 -14.68 1.51 -1.79
C VAL A 11 -13.38 1.29 -2.55
N TRP A 12 -12.63 2.38 -2.78
CA TRP A 12 -11.30 2.31 -3.37
C TRP A 12 -10.32 1.64 -2.41
N HIS A 13 -9.57 0.66 -2.92
CA HIS A 13 -8.52 -0.02 -2.20
C HIS A 13 -7.19 0.15 -2.91
N PHE A 14 -6.12 0.32 -2.14
CA PHE A 14 -4.75 0.15 -2.59
C PHE A 14 -4.38 -1.33 -2.60
N VAL A 15 -3.85 -1.80 -3.72
CA VAL A 15 -3.39 -3.18 -3.90
C VAL A 15 -2.03 -3.17 -4.60
N ARG A 16 -1.01 -3.78 -3.98
CA ARG A 16 0.32 -3.92 -4.57
C ARG A 16 0.95 -5.26 -4.21
N LYS A 17 1.56 -5.91 -5.20
CA LYS A 17 2.35 -7.13 -4.98
C LYS A 17 3.70 -6.75 -4.35
N VAL A 18 4.16 -7.58 -3.42
CA VAL A 18 5.53 -7.46 -2.87
C VAL A 18 6.53 -7.76 -4.00
N PRO A 19 7.45 -6.84 -4.34
CA PRO A 19 8.48 -7.05 -5.34
C PRO A 19 9.38 -8.23 -5.00
N LEU A 20 9.90 -8.92 -6.02
CA LEU A 20 10.72 -10.11 -5.84
C LEU A 20 11.91 -9.89 -4.90
N ALA A 21 12.56 -8.73 -4.99
CA ALA A 21 13.70 -8.36 -4.14
C ALA A 21 13.38 -8.31 -2.63
N TYR A 22 12.10 -8.14 -2.28
CA TYR A 22 11.67 -8.02 -0.88
C TYR A 22 10.87 -9.24 -0.41
N ARG A 23 10.56 -10.21 -1.27
CA ARG A 23 9.72 -11.38 -0.91
C ARG A 23 10.30 -12.26 0.19
N GLU A 24 11.63 -12.29 0.29
CA GLU A 24 12.31 -13.04 1.35
C GLU A 24 12.11 -12.39 2.72
N HIS A 25 11.95 -11.07 2.75
CA HIS A 25 11.75 -10.27 3.95
C HIS A 25 10.27 -10.00 4.27
N ASP A 26 9.43 -9.83 3.26
CA ASP A 26 7.99 -9.59 3.37
C ASP A 26 7.20 -10.73 2.72
N ARG A 27 6.72 -11.64 3.58
CA ARG A 27 5.98 -12.85 3.19
C ARG A 27 4.51 -12.61 2.86
N ARG A 28 4.00 -11.38 2.99
CA ARG A 28 2.57 -11.09 2.73
C ARG A 28 2.20 -11.33 1.27
N GLY A 29 3.16 -11.18 0.34
CA GLY A 29 3.01 -11.45 -1.09
C GLY A 29 2.13 -10.45 -1.85
N LEU A 30 0.98 -10.07 -1.29
CA LEU A 30 0.09 -9.03 -1.77
C LEU A 30 -0.31 -8.14 -0.59
N VAL A 31 -0.01 -6.85 -0.69
CA VAL A 31 -0.41 -5.84 0.27
C VAL A 31 -1.72 -5.21 -0.21
N ARG A 32 -2.71 -5.17 0.68
CA ARG A 32 -4.01 -4.55 0.43
C ARG A 32 -4.37 -3.61 1.58
N GLN A 33 -4.71 -2.38 1.26
CA GLN A 33 -5.20 -1.39 2.22
C GLN A 33 -6.44 -0.68 1.69
N SER A 34 -7.43 -0.44 2.53
CA SER A 34 -8.60 0.36 2.16
C SER A 34 -8.22 1.84 2.19
N THR A 35 -8.58 2.59 1.15
CA THR A 35 -8.46 4.06 1.19
C THR A 35 -9.58 4.71 2.01
N LYS A 36 -10.60 3.92 2.42
CA LYS A 36 -11.84 4.38 3.07
C LYS A 36 -12.64 5.39 2.23
N ILE A 37 -12.29 5.60 0.96
CA ILE A 37 -12.97 6.52 0.05
C ILE A 37 -13.96 5.73 -0.80
N ALA A 38 -15.24 6.10 -0.69
CA ALA A 38 -16.29 5.49 -1.48
C ALA A 38 -16.15 5.87 -2.97
N VAL A 39 -16.31 4.91 -3.86
CA VAL A 39 -16.23 5.09 -5.31
C VAL A 39 -17.30 6.05 -5.80
N ILE A 40 -18.49 6.03 -5.19
CA ILE A 40 -19.59 6.94 -5.52
C ILE A 40 -19.21 8.41 -5.32
N THR A 41 -18.38 8.73 -4.33
CA THR A 41 -17.95 10.12 -4.04
C THR A 41 -16.66 10.52 -4.76
N ASP A 42 -15.88 9.55 -5.26
CA ASP A 42 -14.65 9.75 -6.01
C ASP A 42 -14.59 8.83 -7.24
N ARG A 43 -15.52 9.01 -8.19
CA ARG A 43 -15.70 8.09 -9.34
C ARG A 43 -14.44 7.88 -10.19
N HIS A 44 -13.54 8.85 -10.21
CA HIS A 44 -12.29 8.77 -10.98
C HIS A 44 -11.08 8.38 -10.13
N GLY A 45 -11.26 8.13 -8.84
CA GLY A 45 -10.19 7.77 -7.91
C GLY A 45 -9.14 8.88 -7.76
N ARG A 46 -9.51 10.16 -7.88
CA ARG A 46 -8.54 11.27 -7.80
C ARG A 46 -8.08 11.50 -6.37
N LYS A 47 -9.01 11.46 -5.40
CA LYS A 47 -8.67 11.56 -3.97
C LYS A 47 -8.05 10.25 -3.50
N ALA A 48 -8.66 9.13 -3.87
CA ALA A 48 -8.15 7.80 -3.56
C ALA A 48 -6.74 7.59 -4.11
N GLY A 49 -6.42 8.15 -5.28
CA GLY A 49 -5.10 8.04 -5.90
C GLY A 49 -4.02 8.76 -5.12
N ARG A 50 -4.34 9.88 -4.47
CA ARG A 50 -3.41 10.58 -3.58
C ARG A 50 -3.14 9.78 -2.32
N VAL A 51 -4.18 9.19 -1.72
CA VAL A 51 -4.05 8.32 -0.54
C VAL A 51 -3.25 7.07 -0.88
N ALA A 52 -3.57 6.42 -2.01
CA ALA A 52 -2.85 5.26 -2.51
C ALA A 52 -1.37 5.56 -2.81
N LYS A 53 -1.05 6.79 -3.26
CA LYS A 53 0.35 7.22 -3.41
C LYS A 53 1.05 7.28 -2.06
N GLY A 54 0.40 7.82 -1.01
CA GLY A 54 0.94 7.81 0.35
C GLY A 54 1.26 6.39 0.83
N PHE A 55 0.28 5.48 0.71
CA PHE A 55 0.48 4.06 1.06
C PHE A 55 1.63 3.41 0.27
N ASN A 56 1.80 3.76 -1.00
CA ASN A 56 2.93 3.29 -1.79
C ASN A 56 4.26 3.80 -1.22
N ASP A 57 4.37 5.10 -0.96
CA ASP A 57 5.61 5.74 -0.50
C ASP A 57 6.04 5.17 0.88
N ASP A 58 5.07 4.94 1.77
CA ASP A 58 5.30 4.31 3.08
C ASP A 58 5.76 2.86 2.92
N LEU A 59 5.10 2.08 2.04
CA LEU A 59 5.45 0.69 1.79
C LEU A 59 6.83 0.53 1.15
N GLU A 60 7.22 1.45 0.26
CA GLU A 60 8.57 1.46 -0.30
C GLU A 60 9.62 1.81 0.75
N THR A 61 9.30 2.71 1.68
CA THR A 61 10.19 3.03 2.81
C THR A 61 10.35 1.82 3.72
N PHE A 62 9.25 1.13 4.03
CA PHE A 62 9.26 -0.11 4.81
C PHE A 62 10.14 -1.19 4.15
N TRP A 63 9.96 -1.46 2.85
CA TRP A 63 10.78 -2.44 2.14
C TRP A 63 12.26 -2.08 2.05
N ARG A 64 12.59 -0.79 1.87
CA ARG A 64 13.98 -0.32 1.95
C ARG A 64 14.59 -0.56 3.34
N GLY A 65 13.81 -0.32 4.41
CA GLY A 65 14.23 -0.61 5.78
C GLY A 65 14.48 -2.10 6.03
N LEU A 66 13.55 -2.96 5.58
CA LEU A 66 13.69 -4.42 5.65
C LEU A 66 14.98 -4.93 4.97
N ALA A 67 15.25 -4.46 3.75
CA ALA A 67 16.44 -4.87 3.01
C ALA A 67 17.75 -4.35 3.63
N SER A 68 17.70 -3.25 4.38
CA SER A 68 18.86 -2.69 5.07
C SER A 68 19.13 -3.34 6.42
N GLY A 69 18.28 -4.27 6.87
CA GLY A 69 18.39 -4.93 8.18
C GLY A 69 17.93 -4.09 9.36
N ASP A 70 17.30 -2.92 9.11
CA ASP A 70 16.78 -2.02 10.13
C ASP A 70 15.38 -2.47 10.59
N LEU A 71 15.31 -3.71 11.08
CA LEU A 71 14.07 -4.39 11.48
C LEU A 71 13.46 -3.82 12.77
N ALA A 72 14.22 -3.05 13.55
CA ALA A 72 13.79 -2.59 14.88
C ALA A 72 12.78 -1.44 14.87
N GLY A 73 12.68 -0.65 13.78
CA GLY A 73 11.79 0.52 13.72
C GLY A 73 10.69 0.49 12.66
N ALA A 74 10.73 -0.48 11.74
CA ALA A 74 9.88 -0.49 10.54
C ALA A 74 8.55 -1.23 10.74
N GLN A 75 8.52 -2.28 11.56
CA GLN A 75 7.32 -3.10 11.77
C GLN A 75 6.26 -2.35 12.61
N GLU A 76 6.69 -1.53 13.57
CA GLU A 76 5.81 -0.83 14.51
C GLU A 76 5.01 0.32 13.88
N ARG A 77 5.49 0.91 12.77
CA ARG A 77 4.81 2.02 12.08
C ARG A 77 3.76 1.60 11.06
N TYR A 78 3.71 0.31 10.71
CA TYR A 78 2.83 -0.17 9.64
C TYR A 78 1.52 -0.78 10.18
N ASP A 79 1.45 -1.11 11.47
CA ASP A 79 0.30 -1.77 12.10
C ASP A 79 -0.64 -0.79 12.86
N GLU A 80 -0.36 0.52 12.86
CA GLU A 80 -1.23 1.58 13.41
C GLU A 80 -2.00 2.33 12.30
#